data_AF-A0A9P7VYU1-F1
#
_entry.id   AF-A0A9P7VYU1-F1
#
_cell.length_a   1.000
_cell.length_b   1.000
_cell.length_c   1.000
_cell.angle_alpha   90.00
_cell.angle_beta   90.00
_cell.angle_gamma   90.00
#
_symmetry.space_group_name_H-M   'P 1'
#
loop_
_entity.id
_entity.type
_entity.pdbx_description
1 polymer ?
#
loop_
_entity_poly.entity_id
_entity_poly.type
_entity_poly.pdbx_seq_one_letter_code
_entity_poly.pdbx_strand_id
1 'polypeptide(L)'
;MSTAAAGLSAVKRFRLHEIKGLRHHLKRYGPLPEKPDANPKALLLPNPFLPRFNPTSGRWAPPKYSLRRQAELVKQAKVTKTLHLLPPGPKLRAAEILAAPTKSPRLNLDEKKKALRGGWLSKVEWVGKVNEKQVKGAESGTRLYSGKKRMFKGHKWERVKRRRFNYKKILLRDMDQRIMRYKSYYKNRRPNPLATPQVNKKAKLPF
;
A
#
# COMPACT_ATOMS: atom_id res chain seq x y z
N MET A 1 -8.02 -33.10 19.59
CA MET A 1 -7.31 -33.44 18.33
C MET A 1 -6.02 -32.62 18.23
N SER A 2 -4.88 -33.24 17.92
CA SER A 2 -3.60 -32.51 17.76
C SER A 2 -3.71 -31.42 16.69
N THR A 3 -3.17 -30.23 16.98
CA THR A 3 -3.16 -29.05 16.08
C THR A 3 -2.53 -29.36 14.72
N ALA A 4 -1.57 -30.30 14.68
CA ALA A 4 -0.91 -30.74 13.47
C ALA A 4 -1.83 -31.57 12.55
N ALA A 5 -2.61 -32.51 13.11
CA ALA A 5 -3.54 -33.34 12.33
C ALA A 5 -4.68 -32.49 11.75
N ALA A 6 -5.22 -31.57 12.56
CA ALA A 6 -6.21 -30.60 12.10
C ALA A 6 -5.65 -29.74 10.96
N GLY A 7 -4.41 -29.25 11.09
CA GLY A 7 -3.74 -28.47 10.06
C GLY A 7 -3.58 -29.23 8.73
N LEU A 8 -3.18 -30.50 8.77
CA LEU A 8 -3.02 -31.33 7.57
C LEU A 8 -4.37 -31.56 6.89
N SER A 9 -5.41 -31.85 7.68
CA SER A 9 -6.78 -32.03 7.15
C SER A 9 -7.30 -30.76 6.46
N ALA A 10 -6.98 -29.58 6.97
CA ALA A 10 -7.39 -28.31 6.39
C ALA A 10 -6.71 -28.06 5.04
N VAL A 11 -5.40 -28.30 4.94
CA VAL A 11 -4.65 -28.21 3.67
C VAL A 11 -5.18 -29.24 2.66
N LYS A 12 -5.46 -30.48 3.09
CA LYS A 12 -6.07 -31.51 2.24
C LYS A 12 -7.44 -31.11 1.72
N ARG A 13 -8.32 -30.58 2.58
CA ARG A 13 -9.65 -30.08 2.20
C ARG A 13 -9.56 -28.94 1.20
N PHE A 14 -8.65 -27.98 1.44
CA PHE A 14 -8.38 -26.88 0.50
C PHE A 14 -7.98 -27.41 -0.88
N ARG A 15 -6.99 -28.31 -0.93
CA ARG A 15 -6.48 -28.88 -2.19
C ARG A 15 -7.57 -29.61 -2.99
N LEU A 16 -8.31 -30.51 -2.33
CA LEU A 16 -9.39 -31.25 -2.98
C LEU A 16 -10.50 -30.34 -3.49
N HIS A 17 -10.84 -29.31 -2.71
CA HIS A 17 -11.85 -28.33 -3.08
C HIS A 17 -11.47 -27.55 -4.34
N GLU A 18 -10.21 -27.11 -4.46
CA GLU A 18 -9.74 -26.39 -5.64
C GLU A 18 -9.61 -27.28 -6.88
N ILE A 19 -9.15 -28.53 -6.72
CA ILE A 19 -9.09 -29.50 -7.83
C ILE A 19 -10.50 -29.81 -8.35
N LYS A 20 -11.46 -30.07 -7.47
CA LYS A 20 -12.86 -30.29 -7.85
C LYS A 20 -13.49 -29.05 -8.50
N GLY A 21 -13.11 -27.86 -8.02
CA GLY A 21 -13.59 -26.58 -8.53
C GLY A 21 -13.10 -26.19 -9.92
N LEU A 22 -12.04 -26.84 -10.44
CA LEU A 22 -11.43 -26.50 -11.73
C LEU A 22 -12.41 -26.63 -12.89
N ARG A 23 -13.20 -27.72 -12.96
CA ARG A 23 -14.18 -27.94 -14.04
C ARG A 23 -15.19 -26.79 -14.14
N HIS A 24 -15.69 -26.36 -12.98
CA HIS A 24 -16.65 -25.25 -12.90
C HIS A 24 -16.01 -23.91 -13.25
N HIS A 25 -14.75 -23.71 -12.87
CA HIS A 25 -13.99 -22.54 -13.26
C HIS A 25 -13.85 -22.44 -14.78
N LEU A 26 -13.43 -23.53 -15.43
CA LEU A 26 -13.27 -23.58 -16.88
C LEU A 26 -14.59 -23.29 -17.61
N LYS A 27 -15.71 -23.83 -17.12
CA LYS A 27 -17.04 -23.56 -17.70
C LYS A 27 -17.44 -22.07 -17.59
N ARG A 28 -17.10 -21.39 -16.50
CA ARG A 28 -17.51 -19.99 -16.27
C ARG A 28 -16.56 -18.95 -16.87
N TYR A 29 -15.26 -19.22 -16.86
CA TYR A 29 -14.22 -18.24 -17.16
C TYR A 29 -13.36 -18.61 -18.37
N GLY A 30 -13.58 -19.78 -18.95
CA GLY A 30 -12.79 -20.28 -20.07
C GLY A 30 -11.46 -20.91 -19.64
N PRO A 31 -10.60 -21.24 -20.62
CA PRO A 31 -9.30 -21.84 -20.39
C PRO A 31 -8.37 -20.89 -19.64
N LEU A 32 -7.44 -21.47 -18.87
CA LEU A 32 -6.41 -20.69 -18.16
C LEU A 32 -5.30 -20.30 -19.14
N PRO A 33 -4.64 -19.14 -18.95
CA PRO A 33 -3.48 -18.78 -19.76
C PRO A 33 -2.37 -19.81 -19.56
N GLU A 34 -1.78 -20.24 -20.66
CA GLU A 34 -0.63 -21.14 -20.68
C GLU A 34 0.59 -20.45 -20.06
N LYS A 35 1.36 -21.21 -19.28
CA LYS A 35 2.64 -20.77 -18.75
C LYS A 35 3.74 -21.48 -19.55
N PRO A 36 4.66 -20.74 -20.19
CA PRO A 36 5.72 -21.37 -21.00
C PRO A 36 6.63 -22.26 -20.15
N ASP A 37 6.87 -21.91 -18.88
CA ASP A 37 7.75 -22.65 -17.97
C ASP A 37 7.00 -23.75 -17.17
N ALA A 38 5.75 -24.05 -17.52
CA ALA A 38 4.95 -25.00 -16.76
C ALA A 38 5.43 -26.44 -16.95
N ASN A 39 5.43 -27.22 -15.87
CA ASN A 39 5.65 -28.64 -16.00
C ASN A 39 4.44 -29.28 -16.71
N PRO A 40 4.63 -30.02 -17.81
CA PRO A 40 3.51 -30.61 -18.57
C PRO A 40 2.70 -31.64 -17.76
N LYS A 41 3.31 -32.21 -16.70
CA LYS A 41 2.66 -33.16 -15.79
C LYS A 41 1.92 -32.48 -14.63
N ALA A 42 2.03 -31.17 -14.46
CA ALA A 42 1.38 -30.45 -13.38
C ALA A 42 -0.02 -29.97 -13.79
N LEU A 43 -0.97 -30.05 -12.85
CA LEU A 43 -2.30 -29.52 -13.07
C LEU A 43 -2.27 -27.99 -12.92
N LEU A 44 -2.69 -27.27 -13.96
CA LEU A 44 -2.85 -25.82 -13.94
C LEU A 44 -4.15 -25.45 -13.23
N LEU A 45 -4.05 -24.72 -12.11
CA LEU A 45 -5.20 -24.26 -11.34
C LEU A 45 -5.20 -22.73 -11.17
N PRO A 46 -6.37 -22.06 -11.17
CA PRO A 46 -6.45 -20.64 -10.85
C PRO A 46 -6.08 -20.41 -9.39
N ASN A 47 -5.31 -19.36 -9.10
CA ASN A 47 -4.95 -19.02 -7.73
C ASN A 47 -6.15 -18.45 -6.96
N PRO A 48 -6.63 -19.12 -5.89
CA PRO A 48 -7.82 -18.69 -5.15
C PRO A 48 -7.53 -17.60 -4.11
N PHE A 49 -6.25 -17.25 -3.87
CA PHE A 49 -5.84 -16.19 -2.95
C PHE A 49 -5.80 -14.80 -3.61
N LEU A 50 -5.86 -14.76 -4.93
CA LEU A 50 -5.83 -13.52 -5.70
C LEU A 50 -7.25 -13.06 -6.06
N PRO A 51 -7.48 -11.73 -6.06
CA PRO A 51 -8.68 -11.18 -6.66
C PRO A 51 -8.63 -11.43 -8.17
N ARG A 52 -9.81 -11.56 -8.78
CA ARG A 52 -9.92 -11.83 -10.22
C ARG A 52 -10.73 -10.77 -10.92
N PHE A 53 -10.23 -10.30 -12.04
CA PHE A 53 -10.94 -9.38 -12.91
C PHE A 53 -12.00 -10.13 -13.73
N ASN A 54 -13.23 -9.60 -13.79
CA ASN A 54 -14.25 -10.08 -14.71
C ASN A 54 -14.26 -9.22 -15.97
N PRO A 55 -13.88 -9.74 -17.15
CA PRO A 55 -13.79 -8.94 -18.37
C PRO A 55 -15.15 -8.42 -18.84
N THR A 56 -16.24 -9.13 -18.57
CA THR A 56 -17.58 -8.70 -19.02
C THR A 56 -18.16 -7.56 -18.18
N SER A 57 -17.95 -7.59 -16.86
CA SER A 57 -18.49 -6.56 -15.96
C SER A 57 -17.50 -5.45 -15.60
N GLY A 58 -16.22 -5.59 -15.94
CA GLY A 58 -15.16 -4.64 -15.58
C GLY A 58 -14.87 -4.54 -14.08
N ARG A 59 -15.46 -5.41 -13.24
CA ARG A 59 -15.31 -5.38 -11.79
C ARG A 59 -14.33 -6.44 -11.31
N TRP A 60 -13.58 -6.12 -10.26
CA TRP A 60 -12.73 -7.07 -9.55
C TRP A 60 -13.55 -7.85 -8.54
N ALA A 61 -13.60 -9.17 -8.70
CA ALA A 61 -14.10 -10.08 -7.69
C ALA A 61 -13.06 -10.24 -6.57
N PRO A 62 -13.47 -10.24 -5.30
CA PRO A 62 -12.57 -10.51 -4.19
C PRO A 62 -11.97 -11.93 -4.30
N PRO A 63 -10.85 -12.21 -3.62
CA PRO A 63 -10.29 -13.55 -3.59
C PRO A 63 -11.28 -14.53 -2.96
N LYS A 64 -11.25 -15.78 -3.46
CA LYS A 64 -12.15 -16.87 -3.00
C LYS A 64 -11.98 -17.15 -1.50
N TYR A 65 -10.76 -17.02 -0.99
CA TYR A 65 -10.46 -17.07 0.43
C TYR A 65 -10.09 -15.67 0.93
N SER A 66 -10.76 -15.21 1.99
CA SER A 66 -10.44 -13.94 2.65
C SER A 66 -9.03 -13.96 3.25
N LEU A 67 -8.43 -12.78 3.46
CA LEU A 67 -7.07 -12.65 4.00
C LEU A 67 -6.90 -13.35 5.36
N ARG A 68 -7.97 -13.43 6.17
CA ARG A 68 -7.97 -14.17 7.43
C ARG A 68 -7.86 -15.68 7.18
N ARG A 69 -8.71 -16.24 6.30
CA ARG A 69 -8.68 -17.67 5.95
C ARG A 69 -7.36 -18.07 5.30
N GLN A 70 -6.79 -17.17 4.48
CA GLN A 70 -5.44 -17.34 3.93
C GLN A 70 -4.41 -17.46 5.06
N ALA A 71 -4.41 -16.53 6.03
CA ALA A 71 -3.48 -16.57 7.15
C ALA A 71 -3.65 -17.82 8.03
N GLU A 72 -4.88 -18.26 8.28
CA GLU A 72 -5.17 -19.50 9.02
C GLU A 72 -4.63 -20.74 8.30
N LEU A 73 -4.86 -20.86 6.98
CA LEU A 73 -4.31 -21.95 6.16
C LEU A 73 -2.78 -21.92 6.12
N VAL A 74 -2.17 -20.74 5.98
CA VAL A 74 -0.72 -20.58 6.00
C VAL A 74 -0.15 -20.98 7.36
N LYS A 75 -0.79 -20.56 8.46
CA LYS A 75 -0.37 -20.95 9.81
C LYS A 75 -0.41 -22.48 9.99
N GLN A 76 -1.49 -23.12 9.54
CA GLN A 76 -1.63 -24.58 9.58
C GLN A 76 -0.58 -25.30 8.69
N ALA A 77 -0.29 -24.75 7.51
CA ALA A 77 0.72 -25.29 6.62
C ALA A 77 2.15 -25.10 7.16
N LYS A 78 2.44 -24.00 7.88
CA LYS A 78 3.71 -23.78 8.59
C LYS A 78 3.94 -24.85 9.66
N VAL A 79 2.93 -25.12 10.49
CA VAL A 79 2.99 -26.16 11.54
C VAL A 79 3.24 -27.54 10.96
N THR A 80 2.60 -27.86 9.83
CA THR A 80 2.66 -29.19 9.20
C THR A 80 3.75 -29.33 8.13
N LYS A 81 4.52 -28.26 7.85
CA LYS A 81 5.55 -28.19 6.80
C LYS A 81 5.02 -28.50 5.39
N THR A 82 3.77 -28.14 5.10
CA THR A 82 3.10 -28.37 3.81
C THR A 82 2.93 -27.10 2.96
N LEU A 83 3.75 -26.07 3.22
CA LEU A 83 3.66 -24.76 2.54
C LEU A 83 3.80 -24.85 1.02
N HIS A 84 4.61 -25.79 0.53
CA HIS A 84 4.83 -26.02 -0.89
C HIS A 84 3.57 -26.43 -1.67
N LEU A 85 2.51 -26.86 -0.97
CA LEU A 85 1.22 -27.22 -1.58
C LEU A 85 0.29 -26.02 -1.79
N LEU A 86 0.56 -24.89 -1.13
CA LEU A 86 -0.29 -23.70 -1.18
C LEU A 86 0.12 -22.75 -2.32
N PRO A 87 -0.82 -21.98 -2.87
CA PRO A 87 -0.52 -20.93 -3.84
C PRO A 87 0.22 -19.75 -3.20
N PRO A 88 1.08 -19.06 -3.95
CA PRO A 88 1.63 -17.78 -3.51
C PRO A 88 0.51 -16.73 -3.37
N GLY A 89 0.65 -15.79 -2.44
CA GLY A 89 -0.36 -14.76 -2.20
C GLY A 89 0.05 -13.70 -1.17
N PRO A 90 -0.87 -12.78 -0.79
CA PRO A 90 -0.55 -11.65 0.08
C PRO A 90 -0.01 -12.05 1.47
N LYS A 91 -0.36 -13.24 1.96
CA LYS A 91 0.07 -13.78 3.26
C LYS A 91 1.20 -14.80 3.17
N LEU A 92 1.60 -15.17 1.96
CA LEU A 92 2.59 -16.21 1.72
C LEU A 92 3.35 -15.88 0.43
N ARG A 93 4.60 -15.42 0.59
CA ARG A 93 5.44 -14.97 -0.52
C ARG A 93 5.89 -16.14 -1.38
N ALA A 94 6.13 -15.89 -2.66
CA ALA A 94 6.66 -16.92 -3.56
C ALA A 94 8.04 -17.43 -3.08
N ALA A 95 8.90 -16.54 -2.58
CA ALA A 95 10.18 -16.90 -1.99
C ALA A 95 10.04 -17.84 -0.77
N GLU A 96 9.02 -17.66 0.07
CA GLU A 96 8.76 -18.54 1.22
C GLU A 96 8.37 -19.96 0.78
N ILE A 97 7.66 -20.10 -0.35
CA ILE A 97 7.32 -21.41 -0.92
C ILE A 97 8.57 -22.11 -1.43
N LEU A 98 9.41 -21.40 -2.19
CA LEU A 98 10.62 -21.95 -2.79
C LEU A 98 11.65 -22.34 -1.73
N ALA A 99 11.76 -21.56 -0.66
CA ALA A 99 12.63 -21.87 0.48
C ALA A 99 12.09 -23.00 1.37
N ALA A 100 10.78 -23.27 1.33
CA ALA A 100 10.20 -24.33 2.14
C ALA A 100 10.70 -25.70 1.65
N PRO A 101 11.13 -26.59 2.55
CA PRO A 101 11.55 -27.92 2.15
C PRO A 101 10.38 -28.65 1.47
N THR A 102 10.63 -29.22 0.29
CA THR A 102 9.70 -30.10 -0.44
C THR A 102 9.49 -31.46 0.24
N LYS A 103 9.88 -31.57 1.51
CA LYS A 103 9.66 -32.75 2.33
C LYS A 103 8.16 -32.92 2.48
N SER A 104 7.63 -33.97 1.84
CA SER A 104 6.25 -34.40 2.03
C SER A 104 5.94 -34.53 3.52
N PRO A 105 4.67 -34.36 3.95
CA PRO A 105 4.29 -34.73 5.31
C PRO A 105 4.81 -36.13 5.62
N ARG A 106 5.20 -36.38 6.88
CA ARG A 106 5.66 -37.69 7.37
C ARG A 106 4.51 -38.70 7.26
N LEU A 107 4.28 -39.16 6.05
CA LEU A 107 3.27 -40.14 5.66
C LEU A 107 4.01 -41.42 5.29
N ASN A 108 3.42 -42.54 5.69
CA ASN A 108 3.89 -43.86 5.29
C ASN A 108 3.76 -44.03 3.76
N LEU A 109 4.48 -44.99 3.18
CA LEU A 109 4.46 -45.22 1.73
C LEU A 109 3.04 -45.49 1.20
N ASP A 110 2.23 -46.25 1.94
CA ASP A 110 0.84 -46.55 1.56
C ASP A 110 -0.07 -45.34 1.65
N GLU A 111 0.12 -44.50 2.67
CA GLU A 111 -0.60 -43.24 2.81
C GLU A 111 -0.24 -42.26 1.71
N LYS A 112 1.03 -42.20 1.30
CA LYS A 112 1.48 -41.43 0.13
C LYS A 112 0.83 -41.94 -1.14
N LYS A 113 0.83 -43.27 -1.38
CA LYS A 113 0.16 -43.87 -2.54
C LYS A 113 -1.34 -43.55 -2.54
N LYS A 114 -2.02 -43.65 -1.39
CA LYS A 114 -3.45 -43.30 -1.24
C LYS A 114 -3.69 -41.80 -1.46
N ALA A 115 -2.79 -40.95 -0.99
CA ALA A 115 -2.86 -39.51 -1.17
C ALA A 115 -2.61 -39.07 -2.62
N LEU A 116 -1.70 -39.74 -3.33
CA LEU A 116 -1.46 -39.59 -4.76
C LEU A 116 -2.67 -40.04 -5.59
N ARG A 117 -3.23 -41.23 -5.30
CA ARG A 117 -4.49 -41.69 -5.92
C ARG A 117 -5.65 -40.73 -5.66
N GLY A 118 -5.73 -40.18 -4.45
CA GLY A 118 -6.70 -39.16 -4.08
C GLY A 118 -6.43 -37.76 -4.64
N GLY A 119 -5.34 -37.57 -5.39
CA GLY A 119 -5.04 -36.34 -6.15
C GLY A 119 -4.65 -35.11 -5.33
N TRP A 120 -4.73 -35.13 -4.00
CA TRP A 120 -4.43 -33.92 -3.22
C TRP A 120 -2.92 -33.61 -3.14
N LEU A 121 -2.07 -34.64 -3.30
CA LEU A 121 -0.61 -34.50 -3.47
C LEU A 121 -0.17 -34.32 -4.94
N SER A 122 -1.10 -34.23 -5.90
CA SER A 122 -0.71 -34.01 -7.30
C SER A 122 0.08 -32.72 -7.48
N LYS A 123 1.08 -32.71 -8.36
CA LYS A 123 1.81 -31.49 -8.68
C LYS A 123 0.83 -30.49 -9.31
N VAL A 124 0.74 -29.30 -8.73
CA VAL A 124 -0.17 -28.24 -9.18
C VAL A 124 0.61 -26.97 -9.34
N GLU A 125 0.34 -26.29 -10.43
CA GLU A 125 0.88 -24.97 -10.70
C GLU A 125 -0.23 -23.94 -10.67
N TRP A 126 -0.06 -22.95 -9.80
CA TRP A 126 -1.06 -21.92 -9.58
C TRP A 126 -0.90 -20.78 -10.59
N VAL A 127 -1.96 -20.51 -11.33
CA VAL A 127 -2.05 -19.45 -12.33
C VAL A 127 -2.50 -18.15 -11.68
N GLY A 128 -1.75 -17.07 -11.93
CA GLY A 128 -2.02 -15.74 -11.42
C GLY A 128 -0.73 -15.03 -10.98
N LYS A 129 -0.62 -13.74 -11.32
CA LYS A 129 0.51 -12.89 -10.94
C LYS A 129 0.28 -12.33 -9.54
N VAL A 130 1.19 -12.63 -8.61
CA VAL A 130 1.16 -12.02 -7.27
C VAL A 130 1.91 -10.69 -7.34
N ASN A 131 1.17 -9.59 -7.20
CA ASN A 131 1.78 -8.27 -7.13
C ASN A 131 2.29 -8.03 -5.71
N GLU A 132 3.58 -8.26 -5.50
CA GLU A 132 4.22 -7.95 -4.23
C GLU A 132 4.34 -6.44 -4.08
N LYS A 133 3.71 -5.89 -3.03
CA LYS A 133 3.81 -4.46 -2.75
C LYS A 133 5.21 -4.16 -2.25
N GLN A 134 6.00 -3.44 -3.06
CA GLN A 134 7.26 -2.87 -2.61
C GLN A 134 6.97 -1.82 -1.53
N VAL A 135 7.42 -2.11 -0.30
CA VAL A 135 7.29 -1.19 0.83
C VAL A 135 8.63 -0.50 1.01
N LYS A 136 8.66 0.83 0.87
CA LYS A 136 9.87 1.63 1.11
C LYS A 136 10.42 1.34 2.52
N GLY A 137 11.74 1.28 2.64
CA GLY A 137 12.42 0.96 3.91
C GLY A 137 12.21 -0.46 4.44
N ALA A 138 11.67 -1.39 3.63
CA ALA A 138 11.56 -2.79 4.04
C ALA A 138 12.90 -3.53 4.11
N GLU A 139 13.88 -3.10 3.31
CA GLU A 139 15.24 -3.66 3.26
C GLU A 139 16.07 -3.20 4.46
N SER A 140 16.03 -1.90 4.79
CA SER A 140 16.79 -1.31 5.91
C SER A 140 16.15 -1.52 7.29
N GLY A 141 15.05 -2.27 7.38
CA GLY A 141 14.28 -2.44 8.64
C GLY A 141 13.48 -1.20 9.08
N THR A 142 13.78 0.00 8.59
CA THR A 142 13.10 1.27 8.90
C THR A 142 11.82 1.46 8.08
N ARG A 143 10.80 0.62 8.32
CA ARG A 143 9.51 0.70 7.59
C ARG A 143 8.61 1.85 8.03
N LEU A 144 8.70 2.26 9.29
CA LEU A 144 7.94 3.40 9.79
C LEU A 144 8.52 4.70 9.21
N TYR A 145 7.68 5.47 8.54
CA TYR A 145 7.97 6.80 7.95
C TYR A 145 8.85 6.82 6.69
N SER A 146 9.41 5.69 6.26
CA SER A 146 10.16 5.63 5.01
C SER A 146 9.24 5.98 3.83
N GLY A 147 9.60 7.05 3.12
CA GLY A 147 8.83 7.59 1.99
C GLY A 147 7.76 8.63 2.33
N LYS A 148 7.56 9.01 3.61
CA LYS A 148 6.67 10.13 3.96
C LYS A 148 7.46 11.45 3.94
N LYS A 149 7.03 12.39 3.09
CA LYS A 149 7.64 13.74 2.99
C LYS A 149 7.45 14.61 4.24
N ARG A 150 6.36 14.39 4.99
CA ARG A 150 6.09 15.08 6.27
C ARG A 150 5.59 14.05 7.27
N MET A 151 6.28 13.93 8.40
CA MET A 151 6.00 12.93 9.42
C MET A 151 4.83 13.35 10.32
N PHE A 152 4.70 14.65 10.58
CA PHE A 152 3.66 15.23 11.41
C PHE A 152 3.12 16.52 10.77
N LYS A 153 1.81 16.77 10.95
CA LYS A 153 1.16 17.98 10.45
C LYS A 153 1.74 19.24 11.12
N GLY A 154 2.08 19.12 12.41
CA GLY A 154 2.42 20.24 13.27
C GLY A 154 1.20 21.12 13.58
N HIS A 155 1.24 21.79 14.72
CA HIS A 155 0.20 22.77 15.06
C HIS A 155 0.20 23.92 14.04
N LYS A 156 -0.92 24.65 13.93
CA LYS A 156 -1.03 25.76 12.98
C LYS A 156 0.07 26.81 13.20
N TRP A 157 0.42 27.08 14.45
CA TRP A 157 1.46 28.07 14.79
C TRP A 157 2.85 27.62 14.33
N GLU A 158 3.20 26.33 14.44
CA GLU A 158 4.48 25.79 13.95
C GLU A 158 4.58 25.90 12.42
N ARG A 159 3.52 25.51 11.71
CA ARG A 159 3.44 25.59 10.24
C ARG A 159 3.58 27.01 9.73
N VAL A 160 3.02 27.98 10.46
CA VAL A 160 2.99 29.39 10.06
C VAL A 160 4.17 30.17 10.67
N LYS A 161 4.95 29.59 11.61
CA LYS A 161 6.06 30.24 12.33
C LYS A 161 7.05 30.90 11.38
N ARG A 162 7.51 30.17 10.35
CA ARG A 162 8.44 30.70 9.34
C ARG A 162 7.87 31.90 8.59
N ARG A 163 6.60 31.81 8.16
CA ARG A 163 5.91 32.90 7.47
C ARG A 163 5.75 34.13 8.37
N ARG A 164 5.33 33.94 9.62
CA ARG A 164 5.21 35.01 10.63
C ARG A 164 6.55 35.67 10.91
N PHE A 165 7.61 34.88 11.07
CA PHE A 165 8.95 35.40 11.30
C PHE A 165 9.45 36.24 10.12
N ASN A 166 9.28 35.76 8.89
CA ASN A 166 9.65 36.51 7.69
C ASN A 166 8.87 37.81 7.56
N TYR A 167 7.56 37.79 7.85
CA TYR A 167 6.74 38.99 7.84
C TYR A 167 7.22 40.00 8.89
N LYS A 168 7.53 39.54 10.12
CA LYS A 168 8.12 40.39 11.17
C LYS A 168 9.46 40.99 10.72
N LYS A 169 10.32 40.20 10.07
CA LYS A 169 11.61 40.68 9.53
C LYS A 169 11.43 41.80 8.50
N ILE A 170 10.48 41.65 7.56
CA ILE A 170 10.17 42.68 6.55
C ILE A 170 9.66 43.96 7.22
N LEU A 171 8.75 43.84 8.19
CA LEU A 171 8.26 45.00 8.94
C LEU A 171 9.39 45.73 9.67
N LEU A 172 10.26 44.99 10.36
CA LEU A 172 11.37 45.61 11.09
C LEU A 172 12.37 46.29 10.15
N ARG A 173 12.62 45.74 8.96
CA ARG A 173 13.50 46.35 7.95
C ARG A 173 13.06 47.76 7.57
N ASP A 174 11.76 47.97 7.34
CA ASP A 174 11.23 49.24 6.85
C ASP A 174 10.62 50.09 7.99
N MET A 175 10.96 49.76 9.25
CA MET A 175 10.39 50.41 10.44
C MET A 175 10.79 51.88 10.55
N ASP A 176 12.08 52.18 10.38
CA ASP A 176 12.60 53.55 10.52
C ASP A 176 11.99 54.48 9.48
N GLN A 177 11.86 54.02 8.23
CA GLN A 177 11.19 54.77 7.18
C GLN A 177 9.73 55.07 7.51
N ARG A 178 9.01 54.12 8.12
CA ARG A 178 7.62 54.32 8.54
C ARG A 178 7.51 55.31 9.68
N ILE A 179 8.45 55.27 10.64
CA ILE A 179 8.54 56.26 11.72
C ILE A 179 8.81 57.65 11.14
N MET A 180 9.73 57.78 10.19
CA MET A 180 10.04 59.06 9.54
C MET A 180 8.85 59.62 8.75
N ARG A 181 8.15 58.77 7.98
CA ARG A 181 6.91 59.16 7.27
C ARG A 181 5.81 59.62 8.23
N TYR A 182 5.62 58.89 9.35
CA TYR A 182 4.66 59.28 10.38
C TYR A 182 5.02 60.63 11.00
N LYS A 183 6.26 60.81 11.46
CA LYS A 183 6.71 62.07 12.08
C LYS A 183 6.63 63.25 11.12
N SER A 184 7.02 63.07 9.86
CA SER A 184 6.96 64.13 8.84
C SER A 184 5.52 64.51 8.48
N TYR A 185 4.59 63.55 8.44
CA TYR A 185 3.16 63.84 8.19
C TYR A 185 2.59 64.86 9.19
N TYR A 186 2.83 64.66 10.50
CA TYR A 186 2.38 65.62 11.52
C TYR A 186 3.17 66.93 11.48
N LYS A 187 4.47 66.87 11.21
CA LYS A 187 5.29 68.09 11.08
C LYS A 187 4.79 69.00 9.96
N ASN A 188 4.43 68.42 8.81
CA ASN A 188 4.00 69.17 7.62
C ASN A 188 2.57 69.73 7.74
N ARG A 189 1.73 69.12 8.60
CA ARG A 189 0.33 69.56 8.80
C ARG A 189 0.11 70.46 10.01
N ARG A 190 1.08 70.56 10.91
CA ARG A 190 1.02 71.54 11.99
C ARG A 190 1.30 72.93 11.40
N PRO A 191 0.40 73.90 11.58
CA PRO A 191 0.67 75.27 11.14
C PRO A 191 1.93 75.75 11.86
N ASN A 192 2.93 76.20 11.10
CA ASN A 192 4.09 76.86 11.68
C ASN A 192 3.73 78.34 11.83
N PRO A 193 3.54 78.85 13.05
CA PRO A 193 3.10 80.22 13.28
C PRO A 193 4.13 81.26 12.81
N LEU A 194 5.39 80.86 12.63
CA LEU A 194 6.47 81.71 12.11
C LEU A 194 6.72 81.52 10.61
N ALA A 195 6.01 80.60 9.94
CA ALA A 195 6.17 80.42 8.51
C ALA A 195 5.47 81.57 7.76
N THR A 196 6.17 82.18 6.82
CA THR A 196 5.57 83.15 5.91
C THR A 196 4.48 82.47 5.09
N PRO A 197 3.32 83.13 4.88
CA PRO A 197 2.25 82.56 4.07
C PRO A 197 2.78 82.27 2.66
N GLN A 198 2.64 81.01 2.24
CA GLN A 198 3.02 80.59 0.89
C GLN A 198 2.04 81.23 -0.10
N VAL A 199 2.47 82.32 -0.75
CA VAL A 199 1.68 82.99 -1.79
C VAL A 199 1.57 82.03 -2.96
N ASN A 200 0.39 81.44 -3.16
CA ASN A 200 0.15 80.52 -4.26
C ASN A 200 0.11 81.33 -5.56
N LYS A 201 1.26 81.49 -6.24
CA LYS A 201 1.45 82.32 -7.46
C LYS A 201 0.51 81.92 -8.62
N LYS A 202 -0.23 80.81 -8.51
CA LYS A 202 -1.18 80.29 -9.50
C LYS A 202 -2.65 80.47 -9.12
N ALA A 203 -2.98 81.02 -7.95
CA ALA A 203 -4.35 81.36 -7.62
C ALA A 203 -4.75 82.62 -8.40
N LYS A 204 -5.24 82.44 -9.64
CA LYS A 204 -5.95 83.52 -10.33
C LYS A 204 -7.23 83.81 -9.55
N LEU A 205 -7.44 85.08 -9.23
CA LEU A 205 -8.72 85.55 -8.73
C LEU A 205 -9.81 85.23 -9.78
N PRO A 206 -11.04 84.92 -9.37
CA PRO A 206 -12.11 84.49 -10.28
C PRO A 206 -12.72 85.69 -11.02
N PHE A 207 -11.90 86.41 -11.79
CA PHE A 207 -12.31 87.43 -12.75
C PHE A 207 -11.20 87.58 -13.81
#